data_AF-A0A1B9NTZ7-F1
#
_entry.id   AF-A0A1B9NTZ7-F1
#
_cell.length_a   1.000
_cell.length_b   1.000
_cell.length_c   1.000
_cell.angle_alpha   90.00
_cell.angle_beta   90.00
_cell.angle_gamma   90.00
#
_symmetry.space_group_name_H-M   'P 1'
#
loop_
_entity.id
_entity.type
_entity.pdbx_description
1 polymer ?
#
loop_
_entity_poly.entity_id
_entity_poly.type
_entity_poly.pdbx_seq_one_letter_code
_entity_poly.pdbx_strand_id
1 'polypeptide(L)'
;MNNHTIWIAFLLKTDSIPTKILQLEGSVIVRTPAASENKKATWKWLKYPKLESRIPDKEKAFIEACQFREQLNNNVMRYLLSSDKLFKKDYSKWALWMKKNKLFEATPSQRNPKLPRCLVHHKELLCLWVFDSWYILTLSYLAEIIDSKPKGTMIYYCDIFDELSMRLPLHPNFSQLEQSLSSIVKTPEEKSTIIKEHIIEEALMPFRESAQVICLNGGFQRLENLLLSISFK
;
A
#
# COMPACT_ATOMS: atom_id res chain seq x y z
N MET A 1 -12.93 26.34 -35.67
CA MET A 1 -11.65 25.65 -35.90
C MET A 1 -10.58 26.39 -35.09
N ASN A 2 -9.97 25.77 -34.08
CA ASN A 2 -8.87 26.40 -33.34
C ASN A 2 -7.59 26.24 -34.17
N ASN A 3 -7.15 27.31 -34.83
CA ASN A 3 -5.84 27.33 -35.47
C ASN A 3 -4.76 27.20 -34.39
N HIS A 4 -3.93 26.15 -34.50
CA HIS A 4 -2.79 25.95 -33.62
C HIS A 4 -1.52 26.42 -34.32
N THR A 5 -1.01 27.58 -33.90
CA THR A 5 0.23 28.13 -34.42
C THR A 5 1.42 27.58 -33.64
N ILE A 6 2.41 27.06 -34.36
CA ILE A 6 3.71 26.65 -33.83
C ILE A 6 4.78 27.52 -34.48
N TRP A 7 5.54 28.24 -33.68
CA TRP A 7 6.70 29.01 -34.10
C TRP A 7 7.98 28.21 -33.88
N ILE A 8 8.90 28.27 -34.84
CA ILE A 8 10.24 27.70 -34.71
C ILE A 8 11.23 28.86 -34.78
N ALA A 9 11.89 29.14 -33.67
CA ALA A 9 12.89 30.18 -33.56
C ALA A 9 14.30 29.59 -33.63
N PHE A 10 15.10 30.05 -34.58
CA PHE A 10 16.50 29.68 -34.73
C PHE A 10 17.35 30.72 -34.02
N LEU A 11 17.93 30.37 -32.88
CA LEU A 11 18.91 31.23 -32.23
C LEU A 11 20.24 31.06 -32.95
N LEU A 12 20.85 32.16 -33.37
CA LEU A 12 22.18 32.15 -34.00
C LEU A 12 23.30 32.33 -32.96
N LYS A 13 22.96 32.82 -31.76
CA LYS A 13 23.84 32.98 -30.59
C LYS A 13 23.10 32.54 -29.32
N THR A 14 23.85 31.99 -28.36
CA THR A 14 23.31 31.37 -27.13
C THR A 14 23.00 32.33 -26.00
N ASP A 15 23.44 33.57 -26.09
CA ASP A 15 23.64 34.42 -24.91
C ASP A 15 22.32 34.93 -24.31
N SER A 16 21.23 34.96 -25.09
CA SER A 16 19.87 35.20 -24.59
C SER A 16 18.79 34.95 -25.66
N ILE A 17 17.54 34.80 -25.23
CA ILE A 17 16.37 34.74 -26.11
C ILE A 17 15.84 36.16 -26.35
N PRO A 18 15.80 36.65 -27.60
CA PRO A 18 15.23 37.96 -27.92
C PRO A 18 13.79 38.17 -27.42
N THR A 19 13.48 39.38 -26.93
CA THR A 19 12.15 39.76 -26.42
C THR A 19 11.02 39.51 -27.43
N LYS A 20 11.28 39.71 -28.72
CA LYS A 20 10.30 39.44 -29.79
C LYS A 20 9.87 37.97 -29.84
N ILE A 21 10.78 37.04 -29.54
CA ILE A 21 10.47 35.60 -29.51
C ILE A 21 9.67 35.27 -28.25
N LEU A 22 9.97 35.93 -27.12
CA LEU A 22 9.21 35.78 -25.87
C LEU A 22 7.74 36.25 -26.00
N GLN A 23 7.50 37.24 -26.87
CA GLN A 23 6.17 37.81 -27.12
C GLN A 23 5.30 37.00 -28.11
N LEU A 24 5.82 35.92 -28.71
CA LEU A 24 5.04 35.12 -29.67
C LEU A 24 3.85 34.43 -28.99
N GLU A 25 2.70 34.48 -29.66
CA GLU A 25 1.49 33.75 -29.25
C GLU A 25 1.46 32.33 -29.83
N GLY A 26 0.99 31.37 -29.04
CA GLY A 26 1.00 29.94 -29.42
C GLY A 26 2.22 29.19 -28.91
N SER A 27 2.54 28.06 -29.54
CA SER A 27 3.65 27.22 -29.11
C SER A 27 4.94 27.67 -29.79
N VAL A 28 6.06 27.70 -29.07
CA VAL A 28 7.36 28.17 -29.57
C VAL A 28 8.42 27.11 -29.27
N ILE A 29 9.09 26.62 -30.31
CA ILE A 29 10.28 25.78 -30.20
C ILE A 29 11.49 26.65 -30.53
N VAL A 30 12.52 26.57 -29.69
CA VAL A 30 13.80 27.21 -29.91
C VAL A 30 14.82 26.16 -30.31
N ARG A 31 15.51 26.40 -31.41
CA ARG A 31 16.72 25.67 -31.80
C ARG A 31 17.94 26.50 -31.46
N THR A 32 18.83 25.92 -30.67
CA THR A 32 20.13 26.47 -30.33
C THR A 32 21.20 25.74 -31.15
N PRO A 33 22.14 26.44 -31.81
CA PRO A 33 23.12 25.82 -32.68
C PRO A 33 24.14 25.04 -31.86
N ALA A 34 24.89 24.17 -32.54
CA ALA A 34 26.00 23.46 -31.91
C ALA A 34 27.06 24.48 -31.44
N ALA A 35 27.50 24.35 -30.18
CA ALA A 35 28.55 25.22 -29.63
C ALA A 35 29.96 24.88 -30.13
N SER A 36 30.16 23.70 -30.75
CA SER A 36 31.40 23.26 -31.40
C SER A 36 31.12 22.09 -32.34
N GLU A 37 32.07 21.74 -33.22
CA GLU A 37 31.93 20.64 -34.21
C GLU A 37 31.54 19.29 -33.60
N ASN A 38 31.95 19.03 -32.36
CA ASN A 38 31.67 17.78 -31.64
C ASN A 38 30.34 17.81 -30.85
N LYS A 39 29.60 18.92 -30.86
CA LYS A 39 28.32 19.06 -30.15
C LYS A 39 27.17 19.10 -31.14
N LYS A 40 26.01 18.58 -30.75
CA LYS A 40 24.79 18.65 -31.57
C LYS A 40 24.01 19.92 -31.25
N ALA A 41 23.35 20.48 -32.27
CA ALA A 41 22.33 21.50 -32.06
C ALA A 41 21.23 20.95 -31.15
N THR A 42 20.69 21.79 -30.28
CA THR A 42 19.63 21.40 -29.34
C THR A 42 18.32 22.06 -29.70
N TRP A 43 17.22 21.37 -29.42
CA TRP A 43 15.86 21.85 -29.62
C TRP A 43 15.14 21.81 -28.28
N LYS A 44 14.47 22.89 -27.90
CA LYS A 44 13.72 22.99 -26.64
C LYS A 44 12.42 23.76 -26.85
N TRP A 45 11.36 23.36 -26.16
CA TRP A 45 10.15 24.18 -26.06
C TRP A 45 10.48 25.43 -25.23
N LEU A 46 10.21 26.60 -25.79
CA LEU A 46 10.22 27.85 -25.05
C LEU A 46 8.84 28.15 -24.47
N LYS A 47 7.80 27.90 -25.25
CA LYS A 47 6.40 28.07 -24.85
C LYS A 47 5.57 26.91 -25.39
N TYR A 48 4.78 26.26 -24.56
CA TYR A 48 3.82 25.27 -25.03
C TYR A 48 2.53 25.38 -24.21
N PRO A 49 1.61 26.29 -24.59
CA PRO A 49 0.48 26.68 -23.73
C PRO A 49 -0.41 25.51 -23.29
N LYS A 50 -0.56 24.48 -24.13
CA LYS A 50 -1.32 23.26 -23.78
C LYS A 50 -0.64 22.39 -22.72
N LEU A 51 0.68 22.40 -22.67
CA LEU A 51 1.44 21.70 -21.64
C LEU A 51 1.54 22.58 -20.39
N GLU A 52 1.84 23.87 -20.56
CA GLU A 52 1.85 24.85 -19.48
C GLU A 52 0.52 24.88 -18.72
N SER A 53 -0.61 24.80 -19.41
CA SER A 53 -1.93 24.72 -18.77
C SER A 53 -2.15 23.43 -17.97
N ARG A 54 -1.36 22.38 -18.21
CA ARG A 54 -1.44 21.08 -17.51
C ARG A 54 -0.40 20.94 -16.42
N ILE A 55 0.66 21.74 -16.43
CA ILE A 55 1.75 21.69 -15.44
C ILE A 55 1.19 21.87 -14.02
N PRO A 56 0.38 22.91 -13.71
CA PRO A 56 -0.14 23.10 -12.35
C PRO A 56 -0.94 21.90 -11.83
N ASP A 57 -1.80 21.31 -12.66
CA ASP A 57 -2.59 20.13 -12.29
C ASP A 57 -1.71 18.91 -12.02
N LYS A 58 -0.66 18.73 -12.83
CA LYS A 58 0.30 17.63 -12.67
C LYS A 58 1.21 17.83 -11.45
N GLU A 59 1.65 19.06 -11.20
CA GLU A 59 2.41 19.43 -10.00
C GLU A 59 1.58 19.22 -8.74
N LYS A 60 0.33 19.68 -8.74
CA LYS A 60 -0.61 19.46 -7.64
C LYS A 60 -0.79 17.96 -7.36
N ALA A 61 -1.11 17.17 -8.39
CA ALA A 61 -1.26 15.72 -8.24
C ALA A 61 0.03 15.03 -7.74
N PHE A 62 1.20 15.52 -8.17
CA PHE A 62 2.48 15.01 -7.69
C PHE A 62 2.73 15.34 -6.21
N ILE A 63 2.46 16.58 -5.79
CA ILE A 63 2.58 16.99 -4.39
C ILE A 63 1.62 16.19 -3.50
N GLU A 64 0.35 16.04 -3.90
CA GLU A 64 -0.64 15.23 -3.20
C GLU A 64 -0.19 13.78 -3.05
N ALA A 65 0.37 13.19 -4.12
CA ALA A 65 0.93 11.84 -4.08
C ALA A 65 2.12 11.71 -3.10
N CYS A 66 3.01 12.70 -3.05
CA CYS A 66 4.13 12.72 -2.12
C CYS A 66 3.66 12.81 -0.66
N GLN A 67 2.73 13.72 -0.36
CA GLN A 67 2.14 13.88 0.98
C GLN A 67 1.42 12.61 1.43
N PHE A 68 0.67 11.96 0.52
CA PHE A 68 0.02 10.69 0.78
C PHE A 68 1.02 9.60 1.20
N ARG A 69 2.12 9.45 0.45
CA ARG A 69 3.17 8.45 0.76
C ARG A 69 3.83 8.71 2.09
N GLU A 70 4.11 9.97 2.39
CA GLU A 70 4.66 10.37 3.68
C GLU A 70 3.72 10.00 4.82
N GLN A 71 2.42 10.29 4.69
CA GLN A 71 1.42 9.93 5.68
C GLN A 71 1.30 8.40 5.86
N LEU A 72 1.29 7.63 4.77
CA LEU A 72 1.26 6.17 4.80
C LEU A 72 2.48 5.60 5.54
N ASN A 73 3.69 6.04 5.15
CA ASN A 73 4.94 5.63 5.78
C ASN A 73 4.95 5.96 7.27
N ASN A 74 4.48 7.15 7.66
CA ASN A 74 4.38 7.53 9.06
C ASN A 74 3.44 6.63 9.87
N ASN A 75 2.29 6.24 9.31
CA ASN A 75 1.37 5.32 9.97
C ASN A 75 1.98 3.92 10.14
N VAL A 76 2.59 3.39 9.08
CA VAL A 76 3.27 2.08 9.10
C VAL A 76 4.42 2.07 10.12
N MET A 77 5.26 3.10 10.13
CA MET A 77 6.34 3.23 11.11
C MET A 77 5.81 3.34 12.54
N ARG A 78 4.75 4.13 12.75
CA ARG A 78 4.10 4.23 14.07
C ARG A 78 3.58 2.88 14.55
N TYR A 79 3.02 2.07 13.65
CA TYR A 79 2.56 0.72 13.98
C TYR A 79 3.71 -0.17 14.46
N LEU A 80 4.82 -0.21 13.72
CA LEU A 80 6.02 -0.98 14.12
C LEU A 80 6.54 -0.56 15.49
N LEU A 81 6.64 0.76 15.73
CA LEU A 81 7.10 1.33 16.99
C LEU A 81 6.10 1.10 18.14
N SER A 82 4.83 0.82 17.83
CA SER A 82 3.78 0.55 18.82
C SER A 82 3.63 -0.94 19.17
N SER A 83 4.47 -1.82 18.63
CA SER A 83 4.38 -3.27 18.81
C SER A 83 4.25 -3.71 20.27
N ASP A 84 5.07 -3.19 21.18
CA ASP A 84 5.00 -3.49 22.62
C ASP A 84 3.71 -3.01 23.27
N LYS A 85 3.24 -1.82 22.87
CA LYS A 85 1.98 -1.24 23.37
C LYS A 85 0.79 -2.10 22.93
N LEU A 86 0.77 -2.50 21.66
CA LEU A 86 -0.27 -3.37 21.10
C LEU A 86 -0.23 -4.76 21.76
N PHE A 87 0.96 -5.33 21.96
CA PHE A 87 1.11 -6.59 22.70
C PHE A 87 0.49 -6.50 24.11
N LYS A 88 0.83 -5.46 24.88
CA LYS A 88 0.28 -5.26 26.23
C LYS A 88 -1.25 -5.08 26.21
N LYS A 89 -1.79 -4.41 25.19
CA LYS A 89 -3.23 -4.20 24.97
C LYS A 89 -3.96 -5.50 24.67
N ASP A 90 -3.42 -6.32 23.78
CA ASP A 90 -4.16 -7.40 23.12
C ASP A 90 -3.80 -8.82 23.60
N TYR A 91 -2.67 -9.03 24.26
CA TYR A 91 -2.20 -10.36 24.65
C TYR A 91 -3.19 -11.10 25.57
N SER A 92 -3.78 -10.41 26.55
CA SER A 92 -4.75 -11.03 27.47
C SER A 92 -6.02 -11.46 26.73
N LYS A 93 -6.51 -10.62 25.81
CA LYS A 93 -7.65 -10.93 24.93
C LYS A 93 -7.35 -12.14 24.04
N TRP A 94 -6.16 -12.18 23.44
CA TRP A 94 -5.71 -13.31 22.64
C TRP A 94 -5.57 -14.60 23.47
N ALA A 95 -4.98 -14.53 24.66
CA ALA A 95 -4.81 -15.70 25.54
C ALA A 95 -6.15 -16.28 26.00
N LEU A 96 -7.15 -15.44 26.27
CA LEU A 96 -8.52 -15.87 26.55
C LEU A 96 -9.19 -16.49 25.31
N TRP A 97 -8.98 -15.90 24.14
CA TRP A 97 -9.48 -16.43 22.88
C TRP A 97 -8.91 -17.82 22.56
N MET A 98 -7.61 -18.05 22.79
CA MET A 98 -6.96 -19.37 22.64
C MET A 98 -7.62 -20.44 23.51
N LYS A 99 -7.94 -20.09 24.77
CA LYS A 99 -8.63 -20.99 25.71
C LYS A 99 -10.07 -21.28 25.26
N LYS A 100 -10.80 -20.22 24.88
CA LYS A 100 -12.20 -20.34 24.41
C LYS A 100 -12.33 -21.24 23.19
N ASN A 101 -11.40 -21.13 22.24
CA ASN A 101 -11.38 -21.94 21.03
C ASN A 101 -10.72 -23.33 21.22
N LYS A 102 -10.39 -23.70 22.47
CA LYS A 102 -9.76 -24.99 22.80
C LYS A 102 -8.43 -25.24 22.08
N LEU A 103 -7.71 -24.17 21.70
CA LEU A 103 -6.38 -24.20 21.05
C LEU A 103 -5.23 -24.24 22.06
N PHE A 104 -5.53 -23.94 23.33
CA PHE A 104 -4.61 -24.02 24.45
C PHE A 104 -5.37 -24.42 25.72
N GLU A 105 -4.74 -25.26 26.54
CA GLU A 105 -5.23 -25.65 27.85
C GLU A 105 -4.17 -25.31 28.91
N ALA A 106 -4.59 -24.64 29.97
CA ALA A 106 -3.67 -24.23 31.02
C ALA A 106 -3.26 -25.43 31.87
N THR A 107 -1.97 -25.55 32.16
CA THR A 107 -1.42 -26.56 33.07
C THR A 107 -0.87 -25.88 34.33
N PRO A 108 -0.57 -26.64 35.41
CA PRO A 108 0.09 -26.08 36.58
C PRO A 108 1.42 -25.38 36.26
N SER A 109 2.15 -25.87 35.25
CA SER A 109 3.43 -25.31 34.81
C SER A 109 3.29 -24.17 33.78
N GLN A 110 2.16 -24.06 33.09
CA GLN A 110 1.94 -23.05 32.06
C GLN A 110 0.50 -22.52 32.07
N ARG A 111 0.31 -21.32 32.62
CA ARG A 111 -1.02 -20.67 32.72
C ARG A 111 -1.48 -19.97 31.43
N ASN A 112 -0.53 -19.58 30.58
CA ASN A 112 -0.78 -18.80 29.37
C ASN A 112 -0.13 -19.44 28.13
N PRO A 113 -0.74 -19.30 26.95
CA PRO A 113 -0.17 -19.82 25.71
C PRO A 113 1.16 -19.13 25.37
N LYS A 114 2.10 -19.92 24.85
CA LYS A 114 3.28 -19.40 24.15
C LYS A 114 2.86 -18.83 22.80
N LEU A 115 3.70 -18.03 22.17
CA LEU A 115 3.38 -17.48 20.85
C LEU A 115 3.47 -18.56 19.76
N PRO A 116 2.52 -18.66 18.81
CA PRO A 116 2.54 -19.68 17.76
C PRO A 116 3.74 -19.51 16.83
N ARG A 117 4.48 -20.59 16.59
CA ARG A 117 5.71 -20.54 15.77
C ARG A 117 5.45 -20.05 14.35
N CYS A 118 4.33 -20.43 13.75
CA CYS A 118 3.94 -19.99 12.41
C CYS A 118 3.66 -18.48 12.33
N LEU A 119 3.46 -17.78 13.45
CA LEU A 119 3.14 -16.35 13.43
C LEU A 119 4.29 -15.48 13.93
N VAL A 120 5.11 -15.96 14.87
CA VAL A 120 6.15 -15.16 15.57
C VAL A 120 7.12 -14.43 14.63
N HIS A 121 7.43 -15.03 13.48
CA HIS A 121 8.39 -14.46 12.52
C HIS A 121 7.77 -13.39 11.61
N HIS A 122 6.46 -13.14 11.70
CA HIS A 122 5.73 -12.23 10.83
C HIS A 122 5.33 -10.91 11.51
N LYS A 123 6.08 -10.50 12.54
CA LYS A 123 5.90 -9.20 13.21
C LYS A 123 6.07 -7.99 12.27
N GLU A 124 6.70 -8.21 11.11
CA GLU A 124 7.03 -7.19 10.11
C GLU A 124 5.99 -7.11 8.99
N LEU A 125 4.85 -7.80 9.11
CA LEU A 125 3.72 -7.65 8.19
C LEU A 125 3.12 -6.25 8.32
N LEU A 126 3.67 -5.33 7.53
CA LEU A 126 3.32 -3.92 7.56
C LEU A 126 1.86 -3.71 7.23
N CYS A 127 1.28 -4.51 6.32
CA CYS A 127 -0.13 -4.46 5.93
C CYS A 127 -1.12 -4.48 7.11
N LEU A 128 -0.71 -5.06 8.25
CA LEU A 128 -1.56 -5.15 9.44
C LEU A 128 -1.70 -3.84 10.21
N TRP A 129 -0.95 -2.79 9.85
CA TRP A 129 -1.06 -1.46 10.47
C TRP A 129 -2.47 -0.89 10.44
N VAL A 130 -3.26 -1.28 9.43
CA VAL A 130 -4.64 -0.85 9.23
C VAL A 130 -5.56 -1.31 10.36
N PHE A 131 -5.20 -2.40 11.05
CA PHE A 131 -5.88 -2.88 12.24
C PHE A 131 -5.09 -2.36 13.44
N ASP A 132 -5.70 -1.51 14.28
CA ASP A 132 -5.08 -0.96 15.50
C ASP A 132 -4.97 -2.04 16.61
N SER A 133 -4.30 -3.13 16.28
CA SER A 133 -4.27 -4.40 17.00
C SER A 133 -2.93 -5.10 16.78
N TRP A 134 -2.53 -5.86 17.79
CA TRP A 134 -1.35 -6.69 17.75
C TRP A 134 -1.45 -7.79 16.68
N TYR A 135 -0.40 -7.96 15.89
CA TYR A 135 -0.39 -8.82 14.69
C TYR A 135 -0.83 -10.26 14.95
N ILE A 136 -0.42 -10.89 16.06
CA ILE A 136 -0.83 -12.27 16.38
C ILE A 136 -2.33 -12.36 16.63
N LEU A 137 -2.93 -11.39 17.33
CA LEU A 137 -4.39 -11.38 17.52
C LEU A 137 -5.09 -11.21 16.16
N THR A 138 -4.58 -10.31 15.32
CA THR A 138 -5.13 -10.06 13.98
C THR A 138 -5.09 -11.31 13.11
N LEU A 139 -3.95 -11.99 13.03
CA LEU A 139 -3.78 -13.23 12.27
C LEU A 139 -4.58 -14.39 12.87
N SER A 140 -4.79 -14.40 14.18
CA SER A 140 -5.64 -15.40 14.85
C SER A 140 -7.12 -15.26 14.46
N TYR A 141 -7.63 -14.03 14.41
CA TYR A 141 -9.00 -13.79 13.93
C TYR A 141 -9.13 -14.02 12.43
N LEU A 142 -8.12 -13.69 11.64
CA LEU A 142 -8.07 -14.02 10.22
C LEU A 142 -8.24 -15.54 10.01
N ALA A 143 -7.44 -16.35 10.71
CA ALA A 143 -7.55 -17.81 10.66
C ALA A 143 -8.95 -18.32 11.05
N GLU A 144 -9.53 -17.78 12.13
CA GLU A 144 -10.88 -18.17 12.59
C GLU A 144 -11.96 -17.86 11.55
N ILE A 145 -11.93 -16.66 10.96
CA ILE A 145 -12.88 -16.26 9.92
C ILE A 145 -12.75 -17.19 8.72
N ILE A 146 -11.53 -17.47 8.28
CA ILE A 146 -11.27 -18.33 7.13
C ILE A 146 -11.73 -19.77 7.39
N ASP A 147 -11.47 -20.31 8.57
CA ASP A 147 -11.90 -21.67 8.95
C ASP A 147 -13.42 -21.81 9.04
N SER A 148 -14.15 -20.71 9.23
CA SER A 148 -15.62 -20.71 9.14
C SER A 148 -16.14 -20.87 7.71
N LYS A 149 -15.29 -20.68 6.69
CA LYS A 149 -15.66 -20.81 5.27
C LYS A 149 -15.47 -22.26 4.77
N PRO A 150 -16.26 -22.69 3.76
CA PRO A 150 -16.09 -24.01 3.17
C PRO A 150 -14.67 -24.24 2.62
N LYS A 151 -14.15 -25.46 2.78
CA LYS A 151 -12.85 -25.88 2.24
C LYS A 151 -12.95 -26.02 0.72
N GLY A 152 -11.91 -25.61 -0.01
CA GLY A 152 -11.82 -25.73 -1.47
C GLY A 152 -12.71 -24.77 -2.27
N THR A 153 -13.45 -23.87 -1.63
CA THR A 153 -14.25 -22.83 -2.32
C THR A 153 -13.48 -21.53 -2.41
N MET A 154 -13.80 -20.73 -3.43
CA MET A 154 -13.27 -19.36 -3.56
C MET A 154 -13.77 -18.49 -2.39
N ILE A 155 -12.83 -17.80 -1.75
CA ILE A 155 -13.06 -16.84 -0.68
C ILE A 155 -12.48 -15.50 -1.14
N TYR A 156 -13.30 -14.45 -1.17
CA TYR A 156 -12.86 -13.14 -1.66
C TYR A 156 -12.12 -12.35 -0.58
N TYR A 157 -11.08 -11.62 -1.00
CA TYR A 157 -10.25 -10.86 -0.06
C TYR A 157 -11.03 -9.73 0.64
N CYS A 158 -11.89 -9.01 -0.08
CA CYS A 158 -12.71 -7.93 0.50
C CYS A 158 -13.65 -8.43 1.59
N ASP A 159 -14.33 -9.55 1.38
CA ASP A 159 -15.25 -10.12 2.37
C ASP A 159 -14.51 -10.43 3.69
N ILE A 160 -13.29 -10.97 3.57
CA ILE A 160 -12.45 -11.29 4.72
C ILE A 160 -11.95 -10.02 5.42
N PHE A 161 -11.59 -8.98 4.67
CA PHE A 161 -11.24 -7.68 5.24
C PHE A 161 -12.40 -7.10 6.05
N ASP A 162 -13.59 -7.06 5.44
CA ASP A 162 -14.77 -6.49 6.06
C ASP A 162 -15.15 -7.29 7.32
N GLU A 163 -15.11 -8.62 7.28
CA GLU A 163 -15.33 -9.47 8.46
C GLU A 163 -14.29 -9.27 9.56
N LEU A 164 -13.02 -9.06 9.20
CA LEU A 164 -11.97 -8.78 10.17
C LEU A 164 -12.15 -7.39 10.80
N SER A 165 -12.58 -6.39 10.01
CA SER A 165 -12.87 -5.03 10.49
C SER A 165 -14.07 -4.96 11.45
N MET A 166 -14.98 -5.93 11.41
CA MET A 166 -16.04 -6.07 12.42
C MET A 166 -15.51 -6.54 13.79
N ARG A 167 -14.35 -7.19 13.82
CA ARG A 167 -13.75 -7.75 15.06
C ARG A 167 -12.65 -6.88 15.65
N LEU A 168 -12.00 -6.07 14.83
CA LEU A 168 -10.85 -5.25 15.19
C LEU A 168 -11.06 -3.79 14.76
N PRO A 169 -10.67 -2.83 15.61
CA PRO A 169 -10.76 -1.43 15.23
C PRO A 169 -9.81 -1.13 14.06
N LEU A 170 -10.32 -0.43 13.05
CA LEU A 170 -9.50 0.12 11.97
C LEU A 170 -8.77 1.39 12.45
N HIS A 171 -7.57 1.61 11.93
CA HIS A 171 -6.83 2.84 12.19
C HIS A 171 -7.62 4.06 11.64
N PRO A 172 -7.76 5.16 12.38
CA PRO A 172 -8.61 6.29 11.97
C PRO A 172 -8.27 6.87 10.59
N ASN A 173 -6.98 6.87 10.24
CA ASN A 173 -6.51 7.40 8.95
C ASN A 173 -6.77 6.46 7.76
N PHE A 174 -7.15 5.19 8.00
CA PHE A 174 -7.27 4.19 6.94
C PHE A 174 -8.33 4.59 5.90
N SER A 175 -9.54 4.94 6.33
CA SER A 175 -10.64 5.28 5.41
C SER A 175 -10.30 6.47 4.49
N GLN A 176 -9.63 7.49 5.03
CA GLN A 176 -9.22 8.67 4.24
C GLN A 176 -8.15 8.29 3.20
N LEU A 177 -7.18 7.47 3.61
CA LEU A 177 -6.12 7.01 2.72
C LEU A 177 -6.68 6.06 1.64
N GLU A 178 -7.62 5.19 2.00
CA GLU A 178 -8.29 4.30 1.06
C GLU A 178 -9.10 5.07 0.01
N GLN A 179 -9.82 6.14 0.39
CA GLN A 179 -10.57 6.94 -0.57
C GLN A 179 -9.67 7.69 -1.57
N SER A 180 -8.41 7.93 -1.22
CA SER A 180 -7.44 8.67 -2.04
C SER A 180 -6.69 7.77 -3.06
N LEU A 181 -7.06 6.49 -3.15
CA LEU A 181 -6.29 5.42 -3.82
C LEU A 181 -6.15 5.53 -5.34
N SER A 182 -7.18 5.99 -6.05
CA SER A 182 -7.35 5.67 -7.49
C SER A 182 -6.29 6.27 -8.44
N SER A 183 -5.55 7.30 -8.02
CA SER A 183 -4.57 7.99 -8.87
C SER A 183 -3.12 7.96 -8.36
N ILE A 184 -2.89 7.52 -7.12
CA ILE A 184 -1.63 7.75 -6.39
C ILE A 184 -0.81 6.47 -6.21
N VAL A 185 -1.46 5.35 -5.90
CA VAL A 185 -0.78 4.08 -5.57
C VAL A 185 -0.31 3.36 -6.84
N LYS A 186 0.97 3.00 -6.87
CA LYS A 186 1.60 2.42 -8.07
C LYS A 186 2.33 1.11 -7.78
N THR A 187 2.93 0.95 -6.60
CA THR A 187 3.75 -0.23 -6.29
C THR A 187 2.97 -1.32 -5.55
N PRO A 188 3.35 -2.60 -5.66
CA PRO A 188 2.74 -3.69 -4.89
C PRO A 188 2.76 -3.45 -3.37
N GLU A 189 3.84 -2.88 -2.85
CA GLU A 189 4.02 -2.59 -1.42
C GLU A 189 3.09 -1.47 -0.93
N GLU A 190 2.89 -0.43 -1.75
CA GLU A 190 1.89 0.60 -1.48
C GLU A 190 0.49 -0.03 -1.52
N LYS A 191 0.20 -0.92 -2.47
CA LYS A 191 -1.10 -1.58 -2.55
C LYS A 191 -1.37 -2.45 -1.31
N SER A 192 -0.43 -3.28 -0.89
CA SER A 192 -0.59 -4.18 0.25
C SER A 192 -0.72 -3.47 1.59
N THR A 193 -0.48 -2.17 1.65
CA THR A 193 -0.61 -1.38 2.87
C THR A 193 -1.86 -0.52 2.90
N ILE A 194 -2.63 -0.39 1.82
CA ILE A 194 -3.84 0.45 1.85
C ILE A 194 -5.04 -0.10 1.06
N ILE A 195 -4.83 -1.05 0.15
CA ILE A 195 -5.90 -1.69 -0.62
C ILE A 195 -6.32 -2.98 0.09
N LYS A 196 -7.61 -3.08 0.46
CA LYS A 196 -8.17 -4.22 1.22
C LYS A 196 -7.76 -5.58 0.66
N GLU A 197 -7.90 -5.77 -0.65
CA GLU A 197 -7.57 -7.03 -1.29
C GLU A 197 -6.11 -7.43 -1.06
N HIS A 198 -5.21 -6.48 -1.29
CA HIS A 198 -3.77 -6.72 -1.18
C HIS A 198 -3.33 -6.82 0.29
N ILE A 199 -4.02 -6.14 1.21
CA ILE A 199 -3.79 -6.28 2.65
C ILE A 199 -4.07 -7.72 3.09
N ILE A 200 -5.22 -8.29 2.71
CA ILE A 200 -5.57 -9.67 3.09
C ILE A 200 -4.67 -10.66 2.37
N GLU A 201 -4.40 -10.47 1.08
CA GLU A 201 -3.46 -11.32 0.34
C GLU A 201 -2.10 -11.39 1.04
N GLU A 202 -1.53 -10.26 1.45
CA GLU A 202 -0.26 -10.18 2.17
C GLU A 202 -0.38 -10.81 3.58
N ALA A 203 -1.45 -10.53 4.31
CA ALA A 203 -1.70 -11.09 5.65
C ALA A 203 -1.83 -12.62 5.66
N LEU A 204 -2.13 -13.24 4.52
CA LEU A 204 -2.18 -14.70 4.37
C LEU A 204 -0.80 -15.37 4.25
N MET A 205 0.28 -14.60 4.15
CA MET A 205 1.66 -15.12 4.00
C MET A 205 1.99 -16.28 4.98
N PRO A 206 1.74 -16.20 6.30
CA PRO A 206 2.10 -17.27 7.23
C PRO A 206 1.39 -18.61 6.92
N PHE A 207 0.14 -18.53 6.47
CA PHE A 207 -0.69 -19.69 6.15
C PHE A 207 -0.38 -20.24 4.75
N ARG A 208 0.08 -19.38 3.85
CA ARG A 208 0.55 -19.75 2.51
C ARG A 208 1.87 -20.53 2.59
N GLU A 209 2.81 -20.06 3.41
CA GLU A 209 4.07 -20.76 3.69
C GLU A 209 3.84 -22.15 4.30
N SER A 210 2.76 -22.29 5.07
CA SER A 210 2.32 -23.56 5.65
C SER A 210 1.43 -24.41 4.71
N ALA A 211 1.25 -23.99 3.44
CA ALA A 211 0.40 -24.64 2.44
C ALA A 211 -1.07 -24.84 2.89
N GLN A 212 -1.59 -23.99 3.79
CA GLN A 212 -2.97 -24.06 4.27
C GLN A 212 -3.95 -23.27 3.39
N VAL A 213 -3.44 -22.38 2.54
CA VAL A 213 -4.22 -21.59 1.57
C VAL A 213 -3.50 -21.50 0.22
N ILE A 214 -4.27 -21.34 -0.86
CA ILE A 214 -3.76 -20.98 -2.20
C ILE A 214 -4.35 -19.62 -2.58
N CYS A 215 -3.49 -18.64 -2.85
CA CYS A 215 -3.89 -17.32 -3.35
C CYS A 215 -4.14 -17.37 -4.85
N LEU A 216 -5.23 -16.74 -5.27
CA LEU A 216 -5.73 -16.67 -6.65
C LEU A 216 -6.04 -15.20 -6.99
N ASN A 217 -6.32 -14.91 -8.26
CA ASN A 217 -6.72 -13.55 -8.61
C ASN A 217 -8.07 -13.20 -7.96
N GLY A 218 -8.09 -12.13 -7.15
CA GLY A 218 -9.28 -11.63 -6.46
C GLY A 218 -9.71 -12.39 -5.21
N GLY A 219 -9.00 -13.45 -4.80
CA GLY A 219 -9.32 -14.21 -3.59
C GLY A 219 -8.42 -15.42 -3.38
N PHE A 220 -8.85 -16.37 -2.57
CA PHE A 220 -8.05 -17.54 -2.22
C PHE A 220 -8.93 -18.74 -1.90
N GLN A 221 -8.31 -19.91 -1.85
CA GLN A 221 -8.96 -21.13 -1.38
C GLN A 221 -8.30 -21.60 -0.09
N ARG A 222 -9.14 -22.00 0.87
CA ARG A 222 -8.70 -22.70 2.06
C ARG A 222 -8.47 -24.17 1.73
N LEU A 223 -7.24 -24.64 1.93
CA LEU A 223 -6.88 -26.05 1.78
C LEU A 223 -6.96 -26.81 3.08
N GLU A 224 -6.58 -26.22 4.21
CA GLU A 224 -6.61 -26.90 5.49
C GLU A 224 -7.21 -26.03 6.58
N ASN A 225 -7.35 -26.57 7.79
CA ASN A 225 -7.73 -25.77 8.94
C ASN A 225 -6.55 -24.90 9.37
N LEU A 226 -6.71 -23.58 9.34
CA LEU A 226 -5.67 -22.61 9.67
C LEU A 226 -5.39 -22.59 11.17
N LEU A 227 -6.41 -22.73 12.02
CA LEU A 227 -6.25 -22.74 13.48
C LEU A 227 -5.35 -23.89 13.97
N LEU A 228 -5.21 -24.98 13.22
CA LEU A 228 -4.27 -26.06 13.55
C LEU A 228 -2.82 -25.60 13.63
N SER A 229 -2.38 -24.65 12.79
CA SER A 229 -1.01 -24.14 12.85
C SER A 229 -0.78 -23.18 14.02
N ILE A 230 -1.86 -22.63 14.59
CA ILE A 230 -1.86 -21.74 15.76
C ILE A 230 -1.94 -22.52 17.08
N SER A 231 -2.49 -23.75 17.04
CA SER A 231 -2.73 -24.62 18.19
C SER A 231 -1.46 -25.08 18.91
N PHE A 232 -1.59 -25.36 20.21
CA PHE A 232 -0.55 -25.96 21.07
C PHE A 232 -0.88 -27.37 21.54
N LYS A 233 -1.89 -27.98 20.92
CA LYS A 233 -2.28 -29.37 21.16
C LYS A 233 -1.56 -30.32 20.22
#